data_AF-A0A8J9VQB3-F1
#
_entry.id   AF-A0A8J9VQB3-F1
#
_cell.length_a   1.000
_cell.length_b   1.000
_cell.length_c   1.000
_cell.angle_alpha   90.00
_cell.angle_beta   90.00
_cell.angle_gamma   90.00
#
_symmetry.space_group_name_H-M   'P 1'
#
loop_
_entity.id
_entity.type
_entity.pdbx_description
1 polymer ?
#
loop_
_entity_poly.entity_id
_entity_poly.type
_entity_poly.pdbx_seq_one_letter_code
_entity_poly.pdbx_strand_id
1 'polypeptide(L)'
;MKLFVALLAVGLPALAAAHSWIVCTDYLENNGWYWDEAKCRGWPRAATRFNLRLGKFGATNSYTHRLDNHPEERALCKISRDDDRWYEDAPMAAYYLGQKVVLPHPANNHVAESRCRGRATIDWENLMFVVDGDEDPCCINSTKLIQIMDMGVSPYGRELSDEVLSTYPKPGFQNVPKFCEDPEDSMGTYNFTVPMDLQPGRHTFVWKWIRSPTVAPFTTCWEADVFATKAERDALYLATGRSTEDAWDFYQIHNIVDGVIMDPVDPSINEVITG
;
A
#
# COMPACT_ATOMS: atom_id res chain seq x y z
N MET A 1 -30.93 49.14 14.30
CA MET A 1 -31.70 47.94 14.67
C MET A 1 -31.66 46.97 13.49
N LYS A 2 -30.91 45.86 13.63
CA LYS A 2 -30.93 44.61 12.81
C LYS A 2 -30.69 44.78 11.30
N LEU A 3 -29.45 44.79 10.77
CA LEU A 3 -28.55 43.64 10.52
C LEU A 3 -29.26 42.32 10.15
N PHE A 4 -29.26 41.99 8.85
CA PHE A 4 -29.27 40.60 8.36
C PHE A 4 -28.39 40.54 7.11
N VAL A 5 -27.10 40.26 7.34
CA VAL A 5 -26.17 39.78 6.32
C VAL A 5 -26.43 38.29 6.19
N ALA A 6 -27.09 37.87 5.11
CA ALA A 6 -27.21 36.45 4.79
C ALA A 6 -25.88 36.00 4.16
N LEU A 7 -24.99 35.46 5.01
CA LEU A 7 -23.87 34.64 4.54
C LEU A 7 -24.45 33.38 3.87
N LEU A 8 -24.45 33.35 2.54
CA LEU A 8 -24.39 32.09 1.80
C LEU A 8 -22.97 31.53 1.97
N ALA A 9 -22.71 30.90 3.12
CA ALA A 9 -21.67 29.88 3.22
C ALA A 9 -22.19 28.66 2.46
N VAL A 10 -22.12 28.71 1.13
CA VAL A 10 -22.14 27.51 0.31
C VAL A 10 -20.86 26.77 0.71
N GLY A 11 -21.01 25.80 1.60
CA GLY A 11 -19.96 24.84 1.89
C GLY A 11 -19.57 24.22 0.56
N LEU A 12 -18.44 24.66 0.01
CA LEU A 12 -17.74 23.82 -0.94
C LEU A 12 -17.55 22.50 -0.20
N PRO A 13 -18.09 21.37 -0.69
CA PRO A 13 -17.53 20.10 -0.28
C PRO A 13 -16.05 20.26 -0.60
N ALA A 14 -15.20 20.25 0.43
CA ALA A 14 -13.78 20.12 0.21
C ALA A 14 -13.67 18.89 -0.65
N LEU A 15 -13.37 19.11 -1.94
CA LEU A 15 -12.91 18.07 -2.83
C LEU A 15 -11.60 17.64 -2.19
N ALA A 16 -11.70 16.75 -1.21
CA ALA A 16 -10.60 15.95 -0.74
C ALA A 16 -10.13 15.27 -2.01
N ALA A 17 -9.12 15.87 -2.63
CA ALA A 17 -8.51 15.33 -3.80
C ALA A 17 -7.96 14.00 -3.32
N ALA A 18 -8.66 12.92 -3.67
CA ALA A 18 -8.17 11.59 -3.37
C ALA A 18 -6.80 11.50 -4.03
N HIS A 19 -5.84 11.08 -3.24
CA HIS A 19 -4.45 10.86 -3.60
C HIS A 19 -4.09 9.53 -2.98
N SER A 20 -3.25 8.70 -3.60
CA SER A 20 -2.77 7.50 -2.94
C SER A 20 -1.45 7.03 -3.53
N TRP A 21 -0.73 6.25 -2.75
CA TRP A 21 0.57 5.68 -3.07
C TRP A 21 0.90 4.53 -2.11
N ILE A 22 1.85 3.71 -2.52
CA ILE A 22 2.45 2.69 -1.65
C ILE A 22 3.53 3.37 -0.79
N VAL A 23 3.47 3.19 0.52
CA VAL A 23 4.44 3.78 1.47
C VAL A 23 5.65 2.87 1.65
N CYS A 24 5.40 1.56 1.80
CA CYS A 24 6.42 0.53 1.97
C CYS A 24 6.21 -0.58 0.93
N THR A 25 7.30 -1.14 0.43
CA THR A 25 7.27 -2.17 -0.61
C THR A 25 7.62 -3.57 -0.09
N ASP A 26 7.97 -3.69 1.19
CA ASP A 26 8.15 -4.97 1.88
C ASP A 26 7.84 -4.82 3.39
N TYR A 27 6.56 -4.82 3.73
CA TYR A 27 6.08 -4.65 5.10
C TYR A 27 5.85 -6.00 5.79
N LEU A 28 6.11 -6.07 7.10
CA LEU A 28 6.06 -7.34 7.86
C LEU A 28 4.66 -7.72 8.38
N GLU A 29 3.65 -6.86 8.26
CA GLU A 29 2.33 -7.10 8.86
C GLU A 29 1.21 -6.93 7.82
N ASN A 30 0.62 -8.05 7.39
CA ASN A 30 -0.57 -8.05 6.55
C ASN A 30 -1.82 -7.82 7.40
N ASN A 31 -2.73 -6.98 6.91
CA ASN A 31 -3.98 -6.62 7.59
C ASN A 31 -3.78 -5.94 8.96
N GLY A 32 -2.64 -5.27 9.11
CA GLY A 32 -2.29 -4.54 10.31
C GLY A 32 -3.22 -3.38 10.64
N TRP A 33 -3.23 -2.97 11.91
CA TRP A 33 -4.06 -1.86 12.38
C TRP A 33 -3.37 -0.51 12.23
N TYR A 34 -2.08 -0.44 12.54
CA TYR A 34 -1.32 0.81 12.58
C TYR A 34 0.00 0.68 11.86
N TRP A 35 0.41 1.78 11.24
CA TRP A 35 1.71 1.90 10.62
C TRP A 35 2.83 1.93 11.65
N ASP A 36 3.88 1.16 11.40
CA ASP A 36 5.13 1.14 12.14
C ASP A 36 6.30 1.09 11.15
N GLU A 37 7.09 2.18 11.09
CA GLU A 37 8.21 2.28 10.15
C GLU A 37 9.23 1.14 10.31
N ALA A 38 9.41 0.62 11.53
CA ALA A 38 10.38 -0.44 11.80
C ALA A 38 10.00 -1.76 11.11
N LYS A 39 8.73 -1.95 10.76
CA LYS A 39 8.24 -3.12 10.03
C LYS A 39 8.44 -3.01 8.51
N CYS A 40 8.97 -1.89 8.02
CA CYS A 40 9.24 -1.68 6.60
C CYS A 40 10.69 -2.02 6.22
N ARG A 41 10.88 -2.97 5.30
CA ARG A 41 12.21 -3.44 4.87
C ARG A 41 12.64 -2.94 3.50
N GLY A 42 11.70 -2.38 2.74
CA GLY A 42 11.89 -1.92 1.38
C GLY A 42 11.01 -0.73 1.07
N TRP A 43 11.55 0.24 0.33
CA TRP A 43 10.88 1.49 0.04
C TRP A 43 10.62 1.68 -1.45
N PRO A 44 9.65 2.52 -1.85
CA PRO A 44 9.47 2.86 -3.24
C PRO A 44 10.48 3.92 -3.69
N ARG A 45 10.59 4.14 -5.01
CA ARG A 45 11.58 5.09 -5.57
C ARG A 45 11.51 6.44 -4.90
N ALA A 46 12.68 6.98 -4.54
CA ALA A 46 12.83 8.32 -3.99
C ALA A 46 12.06 8.55 -2.67
N ALA A 47 11.78 7.50 -1.90
CA ALA A 47 11.06 7.59 -0.63
C ALA A 47 11.65 8.65 0.32
N THR A 48 12.97 8.75 0.43
CA THR A 48 13.65 9.77 1.24
C THR A 48 13.38 11.18 0.74
N ARG A 49 13.45 11.41 -0.59
CA ARG A 49 13.19 12.72 -1.21
C ARG A 49 11.79 13.24 -0.88
N PHE A 50 10.82 12.33 -0.77
CA PHE A 50 9.44 12.66 -0.44
C PHE A 50 9.10 12.41 1.03
N ASN A 51 10.11 12.22 1.89
CA ASN A 51 9.94 11.99 3.31
C ASN A 51 8.89 10.91 3.65
N LEU A 52 8.84 9.83 2.86
CA LEU A 52 7.94 8.69 3.14
C LEU A 52 8.41 7.88 4.34
N ARG A 53 9.73 7.81 4.54
CA ARG A 53 10.35 7.03 5.61
C ARG A 53 10.21 7.67 6.98
N LEU A 54 10.66 8.91 7.11
CA LEU A 54 10.72 9.62 8.39
C LEU A 54 9.55 10.59 8.61
N GLY A 55 8.66 10.71 7.63
CA GLY A 55 7.49 11.57 7.70
C GLY A 55 6.31 10.93 8.42
N LYS A 56 5.28 11.75 8.67
CA LYS A 56 3.99 11.25 9.13
C LYS A 56 3.36 10.42 8.01
N PHE A 57 2.96 9.19 8.33
CA PHE A 57 2.22 8.32 7.40
C PHE A 57 0.96 9.02 6.90
N GLY A 58 0.63 8.84 5.62
CA GLY A 58 -0.54 9.46 4.96
C GLY A 58 -0.42 10.96 4.66
N ALA A 59 0.41 11.71 5.38
CA ALA A 59 0.47 13.17 5.22
C ALA A 59 1.12 13.65 3.90
N THR A 60 1.93 12.81 3.26
CA THR A 60 2.80 13.25 2.14
C THR A 60 2.16 13.13 0.76
N ASN A 61 1.17 13.99 0.48
CA ASN A 61 0.56 14.11 -0.85
C ASN A 61 1.55 14.48 -1.98
N SER A 62 2.77 14.94 -1.65
CA SER A 62 3.79 15.19 -2.66
C SER A 62 4.33 13.93 -3.33
N TYR A 63 4.12 12.73 -2.77
CA TYR A 63 4.54 11.49 -3.42
C TYR A 63 3.54 10.99 -4.47
N THR A 64 2.27 11.38 -4.36
CA THR A 64 1.20 10.92 -5.26
C THR A 64 1.54 11.10 -6.73
N HIS A 65 1.31 10.07 -7.53
CA HIS A 65 1.42 10.13 -8.98
C HIS A 65 0.10 9.74 -9.61
N ARG A 66 -0.46 10.64 -10.41
CA ARG A 66 -1.77 10.47 -11.06
C ARG A 66 -1.62 10.70 -12.55
N LEU A 67 -2.11 9.76 -13.35
CA LEU A 67 -1.93 9.78 -14.81
C LEU A 67 -3.05 10.57 -15.53
N ASP A 68 -3.35 11.80 -15.09
CA ASP A 68 -4.50 12.55 -15.65
C ASP A 68 -4.45 12.81 -17.16
N ASN A 69 -5.62 12.78 -17.79
CA ASN A 69 -5.93 13.25 -19.14
C ASN A 69 -5.19 12.57 -20.32
N HIS A 70 -4.06 11.91 -20.08
CA HIS A 70 -3.28 11.16 -21.08
C HIS A 70 -2.52 9.97 -20.45
N PRO A 71 -3.20 9.02 -19.79
CA PRO A 71 -2.54 7.87 -19.17
C PRO A 71 -1.75 6.99 -20.16
N GLU A 72 -2.10 7.05 -21.44
CA GLU A 72 -1.44 6.39 -22.56
C GLU A 72 -0.13 7.05 -22.98
N GLU A 73 0.13 8.30 -22.59
CA GLU A 73 1.35 9.05 -22.97
C GLU A 73 2.19 9.46 -21.75
N ARG A 74 1.61 9.42 -20.55
CA ARG A 74 2.28 9.83 -19.32
C ARG A 74 3.16 8.73 -18.76
N ALA A 75 4.37 9.14 -18.37
CA ALA A 75 5.32 8.34 -17.62
C ALA A 75 4.62 7.58 -16.49
N LEU A 76 4.74 6.26 -16.52
CA LEU A 76 4.08 5.39 -15.56
C LEU A 76 4.56 5.63 -14.13
N CYS A 77 5.86 5.90 -14.01
CA CYS A 77 6.54 6.17 -12.75
C CYS A 77 6.71 7.67 -12.54
N LYS A 78 6.50 8.13 -11.31
CA LYS A 78 6.67 9.55 -10.94
C LYS A 78 8.08 10.06 -11.21
N ILE A 79 9.05 9.19 -10.92
CA ILE A 79 10.47 9.45 -10.99
C ILE A 79 11.09 8.35 -11.84
N SER A 80 11.97 8.77 -12.75
CA SER A 80 12.75 7.86 -13.58
C SER A 80 13.61 6.94 -12.71
N ARG A 81 13.76 5.69 -13.14
CA ARG A 81 14.68 4.72 -12.53
C ARG A 81 16.09 5.28 -12.41
N ASP A 82 16.67 5.14 -11.23
CA ASP A 82 18.06 5.49 -10.86
C ASP A 82 18.35 4.79 -9.53
N ASP A 83 18.75 3.51 -9.62
CA ASP A 83 18.86 2.61 -8.47
C ASP A 83 19.88 3.13 -7.44
N ASP A 84 21.00 3.67 -7.91
CA ASP A 84 22.08 4.17 -7.05
C ASP A 84 21.63 5.41 -6.28
N ARG A 85 20.86 6.30 -6.92
CA ARG A 85 20.42 7.55 -6.31
C ARG A 85 19.24 7.39 -5.36
N TRP A 86 18.28 6.53 -5.70
CA TRP A 86 17.00 6.51 -5.00
C TRP A 86 16.97 5.61 -3.77
N TYR A 87 17.97 4.75 -3.60
CA TYR A 87 18.00 3.72 -2.56
C TYR A 87 19.15 3.88 -1.55
N GLU A 88 19.82 5.04 -1.52
CA GLU A 88 20.93 5.32 -0.59
C GLU A 88 20.48 5.31 0.88
N ASP A 89 19.44 6.10 1.22
CA ASP A 89 18.93 6.25 2.60
C ASP A 89 17.62 5.50 2.86
N ALA A 90 17.07 4.84 1.85
CA ALA A 90 15.84 4.08 1.92
C ALA A 90 16.05 2.78 1.13
N PRO A 91 16.28 1.64 1.78
CA PRO A 91 16.74 0.45 1.09
C PRO A 91 15.71 -0.08 0.08
N MET A 92 16.23 -0.64 -1.01
CA MET A 92 15.44 -1.41 -1.98
C MET A 92 14.91 -2.69 -1.34
N ALA A 93 13.70 -3.11 -1.72
CA ALA A 93 13.15 -4.38 -1.28
C ALA A 93 13.95 -5.56 -1.87
N ALA A 94 13.98 -6.68 -1.15
CA ALA A 94 14.45 -7.95 -1.69
C ALA A 94 13.41 -9.03 -1.46
N TYR A 95 13.07 -9.72 -2.54
CA TYR A 95 12.07 -10.78 -2.54
C TYR A 95 12.66 -12.13 -2.87
N TYR A 96 11.90 -13.19 -2.68
CA TYR A 96 12.17 -14.49 -3.29
C TYR A 96 10.94 -15.00 -4.04
N LEU A 97 11.14 -15.92 -4.98
CA LEU A 97 10.05 -16.52 -5.75
C LEU A 97 9.00 -17.17 -4.83
N GLY A 98 7.73 -16.86 -5.03
CA GLY A 98 6.62 -17.34 -4.19
C GLY A 98 6.43 -16.58 -2.87
N GLN A 99 7.22 -15.55 -2.58
CA GLN A 99 7.02 -14.72 -1.39
C GLN A 99 5.70 -13.96 -1.46
N LYS A 100 4.94 -13.95 -0.36
CA LYS A 100 3.86 -12.99 -0.13
C LYS A 100 4.46 -11.67 0.35
N VAL A 101 4.25 -10.60 -0.41
CA VAL A 101 4.75 -9.24 -0.14
C VAL A 101 3.59 -8.36 0.27
N VAL A 102 3.75 -7.58 1.34
CA VAL A 102 2.71 -6.68 1.87
C VAL A 102 3.05 -5.23 1.54
N LEU A 103 2.05 -4.49 1.06
CA LEU A 103 2.16 -3.10 0.63
C LEU A 103 1.19 -2.21 1.42
N PRO A 104 1.66 -1.45 2.41
CA PRO A 104 0.84 -0.49 3.10
C PRO A 104 0.64 0.79 2.28
N HIS A 105 -0.56 1.34 2.40
CA HIS A 105 -0.98 2.58 1.75
C HIS A 105 -1.87 3.39 2.71
N PRO A 106 -1.95 4.72 2.55
CA PRO A 106 -2.90 5.52 3.32
C PRO A 106 -4.31 5.36 2.77
N ALA A 107 -5.30 5.47 3.65
CA ALA A 107 -6.71 5.38 3.29
C ALA A 107 -7.20 6.57 2.46
N ASN A 108 -6.64 7.76 2.68
CA ASN A 108 -6.94 9.00 1.95
C ASN A 108 -8.44 9.24 1.80
N ASN A 109 -9.16 8.98 2.89
CA ASN A 109 -10.60 9.18 3.01
C ASN A 109 -11.46 8.32 2.07
N HIS A 110 -10.88 7.24 1.55
CA HIS A 110 -11.40 6.47 0.43
C HIS A 110 -11.82 5.05 0.83
N VAL A 111 -12.75 4.96 1.77
CA VAL A 111 -13.35 3.70 2.23
C VAL A 111 -14.88 3.83 2.24
N ALA A 112 -15.58 2.80 1.80
CA ALA A 112 -17.00 2.60 2.01
C ALA A 112 -17.17 1.98 3.40
N GLU A 113 -17.57 2.80 4.36
CA GLU A 113 -17.66 2.44 5.77
C GLU A 113 -18.91 3.07 6.35
N SER A 114 -19.87 2.22 6.72
CA SER A 114 -21.21 2.66 7.15
C SER A 114 -21.20 3.31 8.53
N ARG A 115 -20.21 3.00 9.39
CA ARG A 115 -20.19 3.46 10.78
C ARG A 115 -19.76 4.91 10.94
N CYS A 116 -18.87 5.41 10.08
CA CYS A 116 -18.24 6.72 10.24
C CYS A 116 -18.12 7.55 8.95
N ARG A 117 -18.54 6.99 7.81
CA ARG A 117 -18.42 7.63 6.49
C ARG A 117 -19.70 7.38 5.70
N GLY A 118 -19.57 7.15 4.40
CA GLY A 118 -20.64 6.88 3.47
C GLY A 118 -20.44 5.53 2.82
N ARG A 119 -21.54 4.99 2.31
CA ARG A 119 -21.58 3.65 1.70
C ARG A 119 -21.17 3.64 0.22
N ALA A 120 -21.10 4.81 -0.41
CA ALA A 120 -20.97 4.97 -1.87
C ALA A 120 -19.54 5.32 -2.33
N THR A 121 -18.54 5.10 -1.48
CA THR A 121 -17.14 5.26 -1.87
C THR A 121 -16.75 4.11 -2.78
N ILE A 122 -16.65 4.37 -4.07
CA ILE A 122 -16.37 3.36 -5.10
C ILE A 122 -14.93 2.89 -4.95
N ASP A 123 -14.66 1.60 -5.03
CA ASP A 123 -13.36 1.06 -5.43
C ASP A 123 -13.54 0.45 -6.82
N TRP A 124 -12.59 0.57 -7.73
CA TRP A 124 -12.81 0.17 -9.13
C TRP A 124 -11.80 -0.83 -9.65
N GLU A 125 -10.51 -0.61 -9.40
CA GLU A 125 -9.48 -1.50 -9.91
C GLU A 125 -8.19 -1.34 -9.09
N ASN A 126 -7.56 -2.45 -8.71
CA ASN A 126 -6.30 -2.45 -7.97
C ASN A 126 -5.39 -3.59 -8.46
N LEU A 127 -4.33 -3.25 -9.21
CA LEU A 127 -3.50 -4.22 -9.92
C LEU A 127 -2.02 -4.07 -9.57
N MET A 128 -1.30 -5.19 -9.68
CA MET A 128 0.15 -5.24 -9.60
C MET A 128 0.74 -5.68 -10.92
N PHE A 129 1.84 -5.04 -11.32
CA PHE A 129 2.61 -5.39 -12.51
C PHE A 129 4.08 -5.55 -12.17
N VAL A 130 4.76 -6.34 -13.01
CA VAL A 130 6.20 -6.28 -13.19
C VAL A 130 6.49 -5.80 -14.62
N VAL A 131 7.58 -5.05 -14.79
CA VAL A 131 8.03 -4.58 -16.10
C VAL A 131 8.92 -5.64 -16.76
N ASP A 132 8.64 -5.94 -18.02
CA ASP A 132 9.52 -6.72 -18.89
C ASP A 132 10.71 -5.86 -19.33
N GLY A 133 11.89 -6.16 -18.78
CA GLY A 133 13.14 -5.46 -19.01
C GLY A 133 13.55 -4.51 -17.89
N ASP A 134 14.56 -3.69 -18.15
CA ASP A 134 15.21 -2.81 -17.17
C ASP A 134 14.88 -1.32 -17.35
N GLU A 135 14.17 -0.96 -18.41
CA GLU A 135 13.74 0.41 -18.69
C GLU A 135 12.35 0.72 -18.13
N ASP A 136 12.14 1.95 -17.69
CA ASP A 136 10.80 2.42 -17.35
C ASP A 136 9.85 2.33 -18.55
N PRO A 137 8.65 1.74 -18.37
CA PRO A 137 7.64 1.75 -19.42
C PRO A 137 7.13 3.18 -19.63
N CYS A 138 6.77 3.50 -20.87
CA CYS A 138 6.20 4.80 -21.22
C CYS A 138 5.01 5.19 -20.33
N CYS A 139 4.13 4.22 -20.05
CA CYS A 139 2.72 4.49 -19.88
C CYS A 139 1.94 3.24 -19.46
N ILE A 140 0.68 3.42 -19.05
CA ILE A 140 -0.12 2.34 -18.47
C ILE A 140 -0.57 1.26 -19.46
N ASN A 141 -0.58 1.58 -20.75
CA ASN A 141 -0.93 0.62 -21.81
C ASN A 141 0.33 -0.01 -22.45
N SER A 142 1.50 0.16 -21.84
CA SER A 142 2.74 -0.41 -22.33
C SER A 142 2.65 -1.93 -22.42
N THR A 143 3.09 -2.49 -23.55
CA THR A 143 3.21 -3.95 -23.73
C THR A 143 4.29 -4.57 -22.85
N LYS A 144 5.14 -3.75 -22.22
CA LYS A 144 6.12 -4.21 -21.22
C LYS A 144 5.50 -4.48 -19.85
N LEU A 145 4.23 -4.16 -19.61
CA LEU A 145 3.59 -4.42 -18.31
C LEU A 145 3.00 -5.82 -18.26
N ILE A 146 3.55 -6.66 -17.38
CA ILE A 146 3.05 -7.99 -17.09
C ILE A 146 2.24 -7.90 -15.80
N GLN A 147 0.93 -8.11 -15.87
CA GLN A 147 0.09 -8.15 -14.67
C GLN A 147 0.40 -9.41 -13.87
N ILE A 148 0.76 -9.25 -12.60
CA ILE A 148 1.10 -10.34 -11.69
C ILE A 148 0.06 -10.55 -10.58
N MET A 149 -0.80 -9.57 -10.33
CA MET A 149 -1.88 -9.68 -9.35
C MET A 149 -3.05 -8.76 -9.69
N ASP A 150 -4.26 -9.26 -9.48
CA ASP A 150 -5.47 -8.46 -9.28
C ASP A 150 -5.86 -8.55 -7.80
N MET A 151 -5.77 -7.43 -7.08
CA MET A 151 -6.04 -7.37 -5.64
C MET A 151 -7.54 -7.24 -5.34
N GLY A 152 -8.37 -7.16 -6.39
CA GLY A 152 -9.82 -7.10 -6.30
C GLY A 152 -10.35 -5.70 -6.01
N VAL A 153 -11.65 -5.66 -5.71
CA VAL A 153 -12.42 -4.43 -5.50
C VAL A 153 -13.20 -4.57 -4.19
N SER A 154 -13.06 -3.58 -3.31
CA SER A 154 -13.81 -3.56 -2.06
C SER A 154 -15.33 -3.39 -2.28
N PRO A 155 -16.19 -3.99 -1.44
CA PRO A 155 -17.62 -3.77 -1.50
C PRO A 155 -18.00 -2.30 -1.23
N TYR A 156 -18.91 -1.76 -2.04
CA TYR A 156 -19.53 -0.45 -1.85
C TYR A 156 -20.97 -0.51 -2.37
N GLY A 157 -21.85 0.36 -1.86
CA GLY A 157 -23.26 0.41 -2.26
C GLY A 157 -24.21 0.67 -1.10
N ARG A 158 -25.38 1.26 -1.39
CA ARG A 158 -26.40 1.54 -0.36
C ARG A 158 -27.16 0.30 0.07
N GLU A 159 -27.18 -0.70 -0.79
CA GLU A 159 -27.87 -1.97 -0.67
C GLU A 159 -27.11 -3.01 0.16
N LEU A 160 -25.79 -2.84 0.33
CA LEU A 160 -24.97 -3.74 1.14
C LEU A 160 -25.24 -3.52 2.62
N SER A 161 -25.15 -4.56 3.45
CA SER A 161 -25.33 -4.46 4.90
C SER A 161 -24.16 -3.74 5.58
N ASP A 162 -24.39 -3.25 6.80
CA ASP A 162 -23.32 -2.66 7.62
C ASP A 162 -22.21 -3.67 7.88
N GLU A 163 -22.56 -4.93 8.12
CA GLU A 163 -21.61 -6.03 8.32
C GLU A 163 -20.66 -6.19 7.12
N VAL A 164 -21.17 -6.21 5.89
CA VAL A 164 -20.35 -6.30 4.68
C VAL A 164 -19.41 -5.09 4.54
N LEU A 165 -19.91 -3.89 4.82
CA LEU A 165 -19.12 -2.66 4.71
C LEU A 165 -18.17 -2.43 5.88
N SER A 166 -18.32 -3.14 7.00
CA SER A 166 -17.57 -2.92 8.24
C SER A 166 -16.62 -4.05 8.62
N THR A 167 -16.66 -5.16 7.87
CA THR A 167 -15.81 -6.34 8.10
C THR A 167 -14.49 -6.21 7.35
N TYR A 168 -13.41 -6.57 8.04
CA TYR A 168 -12.05 -6.65 7.50
C TYR A 168 -11.52 -8.07 7.76
N PRO A 169 -10.59 -8.59 6.93
CA PRO A 169 -9.99 -7.92 5.79
C PRO A 169 -10.94 -7.76 4.59
N LYS A 170 -10.74 -6.72 3.79
CA LYS A 170 -11.46 -6.49 2.52
C LYS A 170 -10.55 -6.78 1.32
N PRO A 171 -11.10 -7.19 0.16
CA PRO A 171 -10.34 -7.12 -1.09
C PRO A 171 -10.15 -5.67 -1.50
N GLY A 172 -9.21 -5.41 -2.42
CA GLY A 172 -9.04 -4.10 -3.05
C GLY A 172 -8.54 -3.01 -2.11
N PHE A 173 -8.77 -1.75 -2.51
CA PHE A 173 -8.15 -0.58 -1.89
C PHE A 173 -8.53 -0.38 -0.43
N GLN A 174 -9.77 -0.72 -0.08
CA GLN A 174 -10.39 -0.24 1.14
C GLN A 174 -10.13 -1.16 2.34
N ASN A 175 -9.13 -2.04 2.28
CA ASN A 175 -8.70 -2.89 3.38
C ASN A 175 -7.96 -2.08 4.47
N VAL A 176 -8.70 -1.23 5.17
CA VAL A 176 -8.23 -0.24 6.15
C VAL A 176 -8.97 -0.46 7.48
N PRO A 177 -8.55 -1.40 8.34
CA PRO A 177 -9.30 -1.79 9.54
C PRO A 177 -9.62 -0.65 10.52
N LYS A 178 -8.71 0.34 10.61
CA LYS A 178 -8.80 1.47 11.54
C LYS A 178 -9.31 2.76 10.91
N PHE A 179 -9.91 2.69 9.72
CA PHE A 179 -10.38 3.84 8.96
C PHE A 179 -11.21 4.86 9.76
N CYS A 180 -12.10 4.41 10.64
CA CYS A 180 -12.96 5.32 11.42
C CYS A 180 -12.22 6.14 12.49
N GLU A 181 -10.99 5.76 12.85
CA GLU A 181 -10.19 6.47 13.85
C GLU A 181 -9.46 7.65 13.19
N ASP A 182 -8.89 7.45 11.99
CA ASP A 182 -8.27 8.50 11.19
C ASP A 182 -8.56 8.27 9.68
N PRO A 183 -9.67 8.79 9.13
CA PRO A 183 -10.05 8.53 7.75
C PRO A 183 -9.02 8.94 6.70
N GLU A 184 -8.16 9.92 7.00
CA GLU A 184 -7.15 10.38 6.05
C GLU A 184 -5.92 9.47 6.10
N ASP A 185 -5.37 9.27 7.30
CA ASP A 185 -4.04 8.68 7.48
C ASP A 185 -4.05 7.22 7.96
N SER A 186 -5.21 6.58 8.16
CA SER A 186 -5.24 5.17 8.55
C SER A 186 -4.53 4.27 7.53
N MET A 187 -3.79 3.28 8.03
CA MET A 187 -3.10 2.29 7.20
C MET A 187 -4.10 1.28 6.63
N GLY A 188 -4.07 1.11 5.32
CA GLY A 188 -4.53 -0.11 4.68
C GLY A 188 -3.37 -0.94 4.17
N THR A 189 -3.62 -2.21 3.89
CA THR A 189 -2.61 -3.13 3.36
C THR A 189 -3.12 -3.92 2.18
N TYR A 190 -2.29 -4.04 1.16
CA TYR A 190 -2.40 -5.06 0.13
C TYR A 190 -1.39 -6.16 0.34
N ASN A 191 -1.59 -7.25 -0.40
CA ASN A 191 -0.52 -8.18 -0.65
C ASN A 191 -0.58 -8.74 -2.07
N PHE A 192 0.56 -9.18 -2.56
CA PHE A 192 0.69 -9.96 -3.78
C PHE A 192 1.72 -11.08 -3.54
N THR A 193 1.68 -12.09 -4.39
CA THR A 193 2.68 -13.17 -4.37
C THR A 193 3.63 -12.99 -5.55
N VAL A 194 4.94 -13.02 -5.29
CA VAL A 194 5.95 -12.99 -6.36
C VAL A 194 5.78 -14.25 -7.23
N PRO A 195 5.60 -14.13 -8.55
CA PRO A 195 5.39 -15.29 -9.41
C PRO A 195 6.55 -16.29 -9.32
N MET A 196 6.22 -17.57 -9.33
CA MET A 196 7.22 -18.66 -9.25
C MET A 196 8.07 -18.78 -10.52
N ASP A 197 7.61 -18.22 -11.63
CA ASP A 197 8.25 -18.24 -12.95
C ASP A 197 8.96 -16.92 -13.31
N LEU A 198 8.92 -15.93 -12.42
CA LEU A 198 9.70 -14.70 -12.58
C LEU A 198 11.20 -15.05 -12.54
N GLN A 199 11.98 -14.48 -13.46
CA GLN A 199 13.43 -14.70 -13.45
C GLN A 199 14.07 -14.02 -12.23
N PRO A 200 15.00 -14.67 -11.51
CA PRO A 200 15.77 -13.99 -10.48
C PRO A 200 16.56 -12.80 -11.06
N GLY A 201 16.69 -11.73 -10.28
CA GLY A 201 17.33 -10.49 -10.68
C GLY A 201 16.54 -9.26 -10.24
N ARG A 202 16.98 -8.09 -10.69
CA ARG A 202 16.34 -6.83 -10.35
C ARG A 202 15.18 -6.53 -11.29
N HIS A 203 14.02 -6.20 -10.72
CA HIS A 203 12.80 -5.89 -11.47
C HIS A 203 12.20 -4.56 -11.05
N THR A 204 11.50 -3.91 -11.99
CA THR A 204 10.60 -2.80 -11.66
C THR A 204 9.19 -3.35 -11.43
N PHE A 205 8.65 -3.08 -10.25
CA PHE A 205 7.27 -3.35 -9.87
C PHE A 205 6.44 -2.08 -9.97
N VAL A 206 5.17 -2.25 -10.35
CA VAL A 206 4.23 -1.14 -10.48
C VAL A 206 2.91 -1.50 -9.82
N TRP A 207 2.54 -0.70 -8.82
CA TRP A 207 1.19 -0.67 -8.29
C TRP A 207 0.33 0.28 -9.09
N LYS A 208 -0.91 -0.12 -9.40
CA LYS A 208 -1.92 0.71 -10.05
C LYS A 208 -3.23 0.64 -9.28
N TRP A 209 -3.83 1.79 -9.04
CA TRP A 209 -5.17 1.86 -8.45
C TRP A 209 -6.07 2.89 -9.14
N ILE A 210 -7.32 2.50 -9.39
CA ILE A 210 -8.39 3.35 -9.91
C ILE A 210 -9.51 3.37 -8.88
N ARG A 211 -9.83 4.56 -8.39
CA ARG A 211 -10.88 4.79 -7.38
C ARG A 211 -12.30 4.91 -7.96
N SER A 212 -12.42 5.11 -9.27
CA SER A 212 -13.69 5.27 -9.97
C SER A 212 -13.43 5.16 -11.47
N PRO A 213 -14.34 4.59 -12.28
CA PRO A 213 -14.13 4.44 -13.72
C PRO A 213 -13.94 5.77 -14.47
N THR A 214 -14.27 6.91 -13.85
CA THR A 214 -14.19 8.24 -14.45
C THR A 214 -12.92 9.02 -14.11
N VAL A 215 -12.01 8.44 -13.33
CA VAL A 215 -10.79 9.12 -12.88
C VAL A 215 -9.53 8.40 -13.35
N ALA A 216 -8.45 9.14 -13.50
CA ALA A 216 -7.16 8.58 -13.87
C ALA A 216 -6.58 7.70 -12.75
N PRO A 217 -5.76 6.68 -13.11
CA PRO A 217 -5.11 5.82 -12.13
C PRO A 217 -4.06 6.57 -11.31
N PHE A 218 -3.88 6.08 -10.09
CA PHE A 218 -2.70 6.32 -9.26
C PHE A 218 -1.69 5.20 -9.48
N THR A 219 -0.41 5.54 -9.47
CA THR A 219 0.66 4.55 -9.61
C THR A 219 1.80 4.78 -8.63
N THR A 220 2.49 3.71 -8.27
CA THR A 220 3.75 3.75 -7.52
C THR A 220 4.69 2.73 -8.13
N CYS A 221 5.94 3.13 -8.38
CA CYS A 221 6.98 2.27 -8.92
C CYS A 221 8.10 2.05 -7.91
N TRP A 222 8.67 0.85 -7.92
CA TRP A 222 9.83 0.52 -7.13
C TRP A 222 10.62 -0.62 -7.76
N GLU A 223 11.89 -0.68 -7.40
CA GLU A 223 12.77 -1.77 -7.70
C GLU A 223 12.77 -2.77 -6.56
N ALA A 224 12.93 -4.04 -6.90
CA ALA A 224 13.27 -5.08 -5.94
C ALA A 224 14.22 -6.10 -6.57
N ASP A 225 15.13 -6.61 -5.75
CA ASP A 225 15.97 -7.75 -6.09
C ASP A 225 15.19 -9.04 -5.79
N VAL A 226 14.88 -9.84 -6.81
CA VAL A 226 14.18 -11.12 -6.68
C VAL A 226 15.20 -12.25 -6.70
N PHE A 227 15.24 -13.01 -5.61
CA PHE A 227 16.11 -14.16 -5.43
C PHE A 227 15.40 -15.46 -5.80
N ALA A 228 16.16 -16.49 -6.18
CA ALA A 228 15.58 -17.79 -6.51
C ALA A 228 15.01 -18.48 -5.26
N THR A 229 15.59 -18.21 -4.09
CA THR A 229 15.18 -18.84 -2.83
C THR A 229 15.13 -17.86 -1.66
N LYS A 230 14.34 -18.22 -0.64
CA LYS A 230 14.30 -17.48 0.64
C LYS A 230 15.68 -17.37 1.28
N ALA A 231 16.49 -18.43 1.23
CA ALA A 231 17.82 -18.45 1.85
C ALA A 231 18.77 -17.40 1.25
N GLU A 232 18.72 -17.20 -0.07
CA GLU A 232 19.52 -16.18 -0.75
C GLU A 232 19.08 -14.76 -0.35
N ARG A 233 17.77 -14.51 -0.31
CA ARG A 233 17.19 -13.25 0.19
C ARG A 233 17.60 -12.99 1.63
N ASP A 234 17.46 -14.00 2.49
CA ASP A 234 17.80 -13.91 3.91
C ASP A 234 19.29 -13.60 4.12
N ALA A 235 20.17 -14.16 3.30
CA ALA A 235 21.60 -13.83 3.35
C ALA A 235 21.86 -12.34 3.08
N LEU A 236 21.16 -11.74 2.10
CA LEU A 236 21.23 -10.30 1.85
C LEU A 236 20.69 -9.49 3.05
N TYR A 237 19.55 -9.89 3.61
CA TYR A 237 18.94 -9.19 4.75
C TYR A 237 19.83 -9.25 5.99
N LEU A 238 20.40 -10.40 6.32
CA LEU A 238 21.39 -10.53 7.39
C LEU A 238 22.62 -9.63 7.15
N ALA A 239 23.16 -9.64 5.93
CA ALA A 239 24.32 -8.82 5.57
C ALA A 239 24.05 -7.30 5.66
N THR A 240 22.77 -6.90 5.58
CA THR A 240 22.33 -5.50 5.64
C THR A 240 21.61 -5.13 6.93
N GLY A 241 21.62 -6.02 7.94
CA GLY A 241 21.00 -5.77 9.24
C GLY A 241 19.47 -5.68 9.22
N ARG A 242 18.81 -6.30 8.24
CA ARG A 242 17.35 -6.33 8.09
C ARG A 242 16.76 -7.66 8.57
N SER A 243 15.51 -7.64 9.04
CA SER A 243 14.80 -8.85 9.46
C SER A 243 14.58 -9.82 8.29
N THR A 244 14.88 -11.10 8.53
CA THR A 244 14.65 -12.22 7.59
C THR A 244 13.26 -12.86 7.70
N GLU A 245 12.42 -12.33 8.58
CA GLU A 245 11.06 -12.84 8.80
C GLU A 245 10.17 -12.55 7.58
N ASP A 246 9.26 -13.45 7.25
CA ASP A 246 8.24 -13.11 6.24
C ASP A 246 7.07 -12.41 6.91
N ALA A 247 6.28 -11.71 6.10
CA ALA A 247 5.12 -11.01 6.62
C ALA A 247 4.13 -12.00 7.24
N TRP A 248 3.61 -11.66 8.41
CA TRP A 248 2.55 -12.42 9.07
C TRP A 248 1.19 -11.79 8.81
N ASP A 249 0.12 -12.56 9.00
CA ASP A 249 -1.25 -12.11 8.78
C ASP A 249 -1.95 -11.85 10.10
N PHE A 250 -2.28 -10.60 10.39
CA PHE A 250 -2.85 -10.18 11.67
C PHE A 250 -4.14 -10.90 12.01
N TYR A 251 -5.01 -11.14 11.01
CA TYR A 251 -6.27 -11.85 11.21
C TYR A 251 -6.10 -13.38 11.21
N GLN A 252 -4.91 -13.92 10.93
CA GLN A 252 -4.62 -15.35 11.12
C GLN A 252 -3.95 -15.64 12.47
N ILE A 253 -3.49 -14.63 13.21
CA ILE A 253 -3.04 -14.79 14.61
C ILE A 253 -4.25 -14.83 15.56
N HIS A 254 -5.23 -15.66 15.23
CA HIS A 254 -6.33 -16.04 16.09
C HIS A 254 -6.12 -17.47 16.63
N ASN A 255 -5.01 -17.68 17.34
CA ASN A 255 -5.05 -18.63 18.44
C ASN A 255 -5.84 -17.95 19.57
N ILE A 256 -7.16 -18.10 19.53
CA ILE A 256 -8.02 -17.75 20.66
C ILE A 256 -7.64 -18.69 21.81
N VAL A 257 -6.93 -18.18 22.81
CA VAL A 257 -6.78 -18.85 24.11
C VAL A 257 -7.82 -18.22 25.03
N ASP A 258 -8.77 -19.02 25.49
CA ASP A 258 -9.77 -18.66 26.51
C ASP A 258 -10.59 -17.38 26.23
N GLY A 259 -10.90 -17.10 24.96
CA GLY A 259 -11.83 -16.02 24.57
C GLY A 259 -11.25 -14.61 24.64
N VAL A 260 -9.93 -14.47 24.78
CA VAL A 260 -9.22 -13.19 24.72
C VAL A 260 -8.46 -13.09 23.39
N ILE A 261 -8.64 -11.97 22.68
CA ILE A 261 -7.76 -11.60 21.57
C ILE A 261 -6.42 -11.22 22.19
N MET A 262 -5.43 -12.10 22.08
CA MET A 262 -4.06 -11.78 22.46
C MET A 262 -3.48 -10.91 21.36
N ASP A 263 -2.97 -9.73 21.71
CA ASP A 263 -2.06 -9.02 20.81
C ASP A 263 -0.93 -10.00 20.44
N PRO A 264 -0.55 -10.10 19.15
CA PRO A 264 0.60 -10.89 18.78
C PRO A 264 1.79 -10.39 19.59
N VAL A 265 2.31 -11.26 20.46
CA VAL A 265 3.65 -11.07 20.99
C VAL A 265 4.53 -11.00 19.75
N ASP A 266 5.05 -9.80 19.50
CA ASP A 266 6.10 -9.57 18.52
C ASP A 266 7.16 -10.68 18.72
N PRO A 267 7.40 -11.56 17.73
CA PRO A 267 8.38 -12.63 17.87
C PRO A 267 9.80 -12.11 18.11
N SER A 268 10.04 -10.80 17.92
CA SER A 268 11.29 -10.13 18.29
C SER A 268 11.41 -9.81 19.80
N ILE A 269 10.30 -9.85 20.55
CA ILE A 269 10.29 -9.69 22.01
C ILE A 269 10.35 -11.07 22.68
N ASN A 270 11.52 -11.70 22.59
CA ASN A 270 11.91 -12.74 23.54
C ASN A 270 12.27 -12.06 24.88
N GLU A 271 11.27 -11.56 25.62
CA GLU A 271 11.48 -11.33 27.04
C GLU A 271 11.40 -12.67 27.78
N VAL A 272 12.59 -13.26 27.94
CA VAL A 272 12.88 -14.20 29.03
C VAL A 272 12.57 -13.49 30.34
N ILE A 273 11.36 -13.67 30.87
CA ILE A 273 11.10 -13.46 32.30
C ILE A 273 11.25 -14.83 32.96
N THR A 274 12.50 -15.19 33.24
CA THR A 274 12.79 -16.04 34.39
C THR A 274 12.54 -15.22 35.65
N GLY A 275 11.50 -15.59 36.40
CA GLY A 275 11.16 -15.05 37.71
C GLY A 275 10.04 -15.87 38.33
#